data_AF-A0A7C1NXT0-F1
#
_entry.id   AF-A0A7C1NXT0-F1
#
_cell.length_a   1.000
_cell.length_b   1.000
_cell.length_c   1.000
_cell.angle_alpha   90.00
_cell.angle_beta   90.00
_cell.angle_gamma   90.00
#
_symmetry.space_group_name_H-M   'P 1'
#
loop_
_entity.id
_entity.type
_entity.pdbx_description
1 polymer ?
#
loop_
_entity_poly.entity_id
_entity_poly.type
_entity_poly.pdbx_seq_one_letter_code
_entity_poly.pdbx_strand_id
1 'polypeptide(L)'
;MAQGQQNLSSFVKGDRGDIFVQDKDGNLYTIATNYSIPFIFISPPEIENSDATASGIAEVLDISEEFIVERIGRSNSLFEVLKKNISDKEQTEIEALELPGVYVGKETTRLYPQKEFASHVIGFSNQDDIGQYGIEEYYNDVLEGEEGLEISATSVGGIE
;
A
#
# COMPACT_ATOMS: atom_id res chain seq x y z
N MET A 1 12.92 2.09 -38.29
CA MET A 1 11.66 2.78 -37.98
C MET A 1 11.60 2.91 -36.47
N ALA A 2 11.62 4.15 -35.95
CA ALA A 2 11.70 4.44 -34.53
C ALA A 2 10.32 4.23 -33.89
N GLN A 3 10.19 3.23 -33.03
CA GLN A 3 8.98 3.04 -32.22
C GLN A 3 8.97 4.09 -31.10
N GLY A 4 7.87 4.83 -31.02
CA GLY A 4 7.66 5.89 -30.06
C GLY A 4 7.64 5.33 -28.63
N GLN A 5 8.69 5.65 -27.88
CA GLN A 5 8.70 5.54 -26.44
C GLN A 5 7.75 6.61 -25.88
N GLN A 6 6.66 6.19 -25.24
CA GLN A 6 5.80 7.11 -24.49
C GLN A 6 6.35 7.20 -23.06
N ASN A 7 6.90 8.37 -22.71
CA ASN A 7 7.19 8.67 -21.32
C ASN A 7 5.86 9.07 -20.65
N LEU A 8 5.32 8.22 -19.78
CA LEU A 8 4.30 8.65 -18.83
C LEU A 8 5.03 9.25 -17.63
N SER A 9 4.99 10.58 -17.52
CA SER A 9 5.38 11.27 -16.30
C SER A 9 4.19 11.22 -15.33
N SER A 10 4.34 10.52 -14.23
CA SER A 10 3.42 10.61 -13.08
C SER A 10 4.00 11.58 -12.06
N PHE A 11 3.15 12.45 -11.51
CA PHE A 11 3.47 13.17 -10.29
C PHE A 11 3.31 12.19 -9.14
N VAL A 12 4.38 11.97 -8.38
CA VAL A 12 4.36 11.12 -7.20
C VAL A 12 4.45 12.02 -5.99
N LYS A 13 3.41 12.02 -5.17
CA LYS A 13 3.40 12.73 -3.89
C LYS A 13 4.41 12.05 -2.96
N GLY A 14 5.32 12.82 -2.38
CA GLY A 14 6.22 12.31 -1.35
C GLY A 14 5.46 11.83 -0.12
N ASP A 15 6.10 10.96 0.67
CA ASP A 15 5.54 10.51 1.94
C ASP A 15 5.31 11.68 2.91
N ARG A 16 4.24 11.60 3.70
CA ARG A 16 3.91 12.62 4.70
C ARG A 16 4.99 12.72 5.79
N GLY A 17 5.45 13.91 6.14
CA GLY A 17 6.53 14.10 7.12
C GLY A 17 6.24 13.50 8.50
N ASP A 18 7.27 13.00 9.19
CA ASP A 18 7.17 12.53 10.58
C ASP A 18 7.01 13.71 11.56
N ILE A 19 6.25 13.49 12.64
CA ILE A 19 6.09 14.46 13.73
C ILE A 19 6.81 13.93 14.98
N PHE A 20 7.69 14.76 15.53
CA PHE A 20 8.43 14.46 16.75
C PHE A 20 8.10 15.47 17.86
N VAL A 21 8.15 15.01 19.11
CA VAL A 21 8.24 15.89 20.29
C VAL A 21 9.60 15.72 20.94
N GLN A 22 10.14 16.81 21.48
CA GLN A 22 11.42 16.82 22.17
C GLN A 22 11.19 17.01 23.67
N ASP A 23 11.84 16.21 24.51
CA ASP A 23 11.87 16.46 25.96
C ASP A 23 12.90 17.55 26.34
N LYS A 24 13.00 17.85 27.63
CA LYS A 24 13.93 18.87 28.15
C LYS A 24 15.40 18.45 28.03
N ASP A 25 15.66 17.15 27.95
CA ASP A 25 17.00 16.58 27.85
C ASP A 25 17.44 16.44 26.38
N GLY A 26 16.54 16.73 25.44
CA GLY A 26 16.78 16.74 24.00
C GLY A 26 16.36 15.46 23.27
N ASN A 27 15.79 14.48 23.96
CA ASN A 27 15.36 13.21 23.35
C ASN A 27 14.13 13.44 22.47
N LEU A 28 14.14 12.85 21.27
CA LEU A 28 13.04 12.91 20.32
C LEU A 28 12.15 11.68 20.45
N TYR A 29 10.84 11.92 20.46
CA TYR A 29 9.82 10.89 20.46
C TYR A 29 8.91 11.07 19.26
N THR A 30 8.81 10.06 18.41
CA THR A 30 7.89 10.05 17.27
C THR A 30 6.46 9.97 17.78
N ILE A 31 5.61 10.89 17.33
CA ILE A 31 4.21 11.00 17.72
C ILE A 31 3.25 10.80 16.54
N ALA A 32 3.72 11.01 15.31
CA ALA A 32 3.04 10.58 14.09
C ALA A 32 4.09 10.19 13.04
N THR A 33 3.85 9.09 12.34
CA THR A 33 4.74 8.58 11.29
C THR A 33 3.96 7.76 10.27
N ASN A 34 4.60 7.40 9.17
CA ASN A 34 4.02 6.53 8.16
C ASN A 34 4.32 5.06 8.47
N TYR A 35 3.37 4.20 8.16
CA TYR A 35 3.49 2.77 8.30
C TYR A 35 3.06 2.09 7.01
N SER A 36 3.97 1.36 6.38
CA SER A 36 3.68 0.58 5.18
C SER A 36 3.00 -0.74 5.56
N ILE A 37 1.74 -0.89 5.19
CA ILE A 37 0.97 -2.11 5.38
C ILE A 37 1.02 -2.92 4.09
N PRO A 38 1.68 -4.10 4.09
CA PRO A 38 1.61 -5.00 2.95
C PRO A 38 0.23 -5.65 2.86
N PHE A 39 -0.22 -5.91 1.63
CA PHE A 39 -1.49 -6.58 1.36
C PHE A 39 -1.38 -7.46 0.12
N ILE A 40 -2.16 -8.54 0.07
CA ILE A 40 -2.28 -9.38 -1.13
C ILE A 40 -3.51 -8.94 -1.92
N PHE A 41 -3.31 -8.78 -3.22
CA PHE A 41 -4.39 -8.59 -4.18
C PHE A 41 -4.18 -9.51 -5.39
N ILE A 42 -5.27 -9.69 -6.15
CA ILE A 42 -5.24 -10.45 -7.39
C ILE A 42 -5.73 -9.59 -8.57
N SER A 43 -5.21 -9.93 -9.75
CA SER A 43 -5.69 -9.49 -11.06
C SER A 43 -6.42 -10.67 -11.71
N PRO A 44 -7.75 -10.79 -11.56
CA PRO A 44 -8.53 -11.92 -12.08
C PRO A 44 -8.26 -12.29 -13.55
N PRO A 45 -8.08 -11.35 -14.49
CA PRO A 45 -7.83 -11.68 -15.89
C PRO A 45 -6.51 -12.40 -16.17
N GLU A 46 -5.56 -12.35 -15.23
CA GLU A 46 -4.23 -12.96 -15.35
C GLU A 46 -4.15 -14.35 -14.69
N ILE A 47 -5.23 -14.79 -14.04
CA ILE A 47 -5.27 -16.09 -13.36
C ILE A 47 -5.67 -17.17 -14.35
N GLU A 48 -4.74 -18.10 -14.61
CA GLU A 48 -4.96 -19.21 -15.55
C GLU A 48 -5.74 -20.39 -14.93
N ASN A 49 -5.41 -20.75 -13.68
CA ASN A 49 -6.00 -21.91 -12.99
C ASN A 49 -6.59 -21.48 -11.64
N SER A 50 -7.88 -21.17 -11.64
CA SER A 50 -8.58 -20.64 -10.47
C SER A 50 -8.51 -21.58 -9.25
N ASP A 51 -8.68 -22.88 -9.45
CA ASP A 51 -8.69 -23.86 -8.34
C ASP A 51 -7.30 -24.00 -7.71
N ALA A 52 -6.26 -24.13 -8.53
CA ALA A 52 -4.89 -24.24 -8.03
C ALA A 52 -4.42 -22.95 -7.35
N THR A 53 -4.72 -21.79 -7.93
CA THR A 53 -4.40 -20.49 -7.34
C THR A 53 -5.15 -20.28 -6.02
N ALA A 54 -6.45 -20.59 -5.97
CA ALA A 54 -7.24 -20.44 -4.76
C ALA A 54 -6.73 -21.33 -3.63
N SER A 55 -6.44 -22.60 -3.91
CA SER A 55 -5.94 -23.54 -2.90
C SER A 55 -4.57 -23.14 -2.35
N GLY A 56 -3.63 -22.74 -3.24
CA GLY A 56 -2.30 -22.28 -2.82
C GLY A 56 -2.34 -21.02 -1.96
N ILE A 57 -3.21 -20.06 -2.28
CA ILE A 57 -3.36 -18.84 -1.48
C ILE A 57 -4.08 -19.12 -0.16
N ALA A 58 -5.11 -19.97 -0.16
CA ALA A 58 -5.89 -20.29 1.03
C ALA A 58 -5.02 -20.93 2.12
N GLU A 59 -4.10 -21.83 1.74
CA GLU A 59 -3.18 -22.49 2.66
C GLU A 59 -2.25 -21.49 3.37
N VAL A 60 -1.73 -20.49 2.63
CA VAL A 60 -0.80 -19.49 3.18
C VAL A 60 -1.52 -18.42 4.00
N LEU A 61 -2.64 -17.91 3.50
CA LEU A 61 -3.30 -16.75 4.10
C LEU A 61 -4.34 -17.10 5.17
N ASP A 62 -4.65 -18.39 5.38
CA ASP A 62 -5.69 -18.86 6.29
C ASP A 62 -7.05 -18.18 6.00
N ILE A 63 -7.42 -18.14 4.72
CA ILE A 63 -8.71 -17.61 4.24
C ILE A 63 -9.42 -18.69 3.41
N SER A 64 -10.75 -18.63 3.30
CA SER A 64 -11.49 -19.69 2.62
C SER A 64 -11.28 -19.68 1.10
N GLU A 65 -11.14 -20.86 0.51
CA GLU A 65 -11.00 -21.01 -0.94
C GLU A 65 -12.21 -20.41 -1.67
N GLU A 66 -13.43 -20.57 -1.15
CA GLU A 66 -14.65 -20.03 -1.77
C GLU A 66 -14.61 -18.50 -1.92
N PHE A 67 -14.02 -17.82 -0.93
CA PHE A 67 -13.89 -16.36 -0.93
C PHE A 67 -12.88 -15.87 -1.97
N ILE A 68 -11.85 -16.68 -2.25
CA ILE A 68 -10.86 -16.40 -3.28
C ILE A 68 -11.47 -16.67 -4.66
N VAL A 69 -12.09 -17.83 -4.85
CA VAL A 69 -12.75 -18.20 -6.12
C VAL A 69 -13.82 -17.18 -6.51
N GLU A 70 -14.60 -16.68 -5.54
CA GLU A 70 -15.59 -15.61 -5.81
C GLU A 70 -14.94 -14.37 -6.41
N ARG A 71 -13.77 -13.95 -5.91
CA ARG A 71 -13.03 -12.79 -6.43
C ARG A 71 -12.36 -13.07 -7.76
N ILE A 72 -11.82 -14.27 -7.95
CA ILE A 72 -11.29 -14.71 -9.26
C ILE A 72 -12.41 -14.67 -10.32
N GLY A 73 -13.66 -14.97 -9.93
CA GLY A 73 -14.82 -14.86 -10.81
C GLY A 73 -15.17 -13.43 -11.27
N ARG A 74 -14.59 -12.39 -10.65
CA ARG A 74 -14.83 -10.98 -11.01
C ARG A 74 -13.91 -10.56 -12.17
N SER A 75 -14.04 -11.22 -13.32
CA SER A 75 -13.19 -11.05 -14.50
C SER A 75 -13.14 -9.63 -15.11
N ASN A 76 -14.05 -8.73 -14.72
CA ASN A 76 -14.00 -7.31 -15.11
C ASN A 76 -13.17 -6.43 -14.17
N SER A 77 -12.70 -6.97 -13.04
CA SER A 77 -11.84 -6.28 -12.08
C SER A 77 -10.38 -6.59 -12.38
N LEU A 78 -9.51 -5.57 -12.29
CA LEU A 78 -8.06 -5.74 -12.38
C LEU A 78 -7.39 -5.77 -11.00
N PHE A 79 -8.17 -5.56 -9.93
CA PHE A 79 -7.65 -5.38 -8.60
C PHE A 79 -8.69 -5.82 -7.56
N GLU A 80 -8.48 -7.01 -6.98
CA GLU A 80 -9.29 -7.52 -5.88
C GLU A 80 -8.40 -7.83 -4.67
N VAL A 81 -8.59 -7.10 -3.57
CA VAL A 81 -7.84 -7.34 -2.33
C VAL A 81 -8.35 -8.61 -1.65
N LEU A 82 -7.41 -9.49 -1.30
CA LEU A 82 -7.67 -10.72 -0.54
C LEU A 82 -7.49 -10.50 0.96
N LYS A 83 -6.34 -9.94 1.36
CA LYS A 83 -5.96 -9.74 2.76
C LYS A 83 -5.06 -8.53 2.92
N LYS A 84 -5.37 -7.66 3.89
CA LYS A 84 -4.50 -6.54 4.31
C LYS A 84 -3.70 -6.93 5.56
N ASN A 85 -2.59 -6.24 5.77
CA ASN A 85 -1.73 -6.40 6.95
C ASN A 85 -1.21 -7.84 7.10
N ILE A 86 -0.63 -8.35 6.02
CA ILE A 86 0.02 -9.66 6.02
C ILE A 86 1.35 -9.63 6.77
N SER A 87 1.74 -10.76 7.32
CA SER A 87 3.05 -10.96 7.93
C SER A 87 4.15 -11.17 6.87
N ASP A 88 5.40 -10.88 7.24
CA ASP A 88 6.56 -11.13 6.38
C ASP A 88 6.64 -12.60 5.92
N LYS A 89 6.20 -13.53 6.78
CA LYS A 89 6.12 -14.95 6.48
C LYS A 89 5.11 -15.22 5.36
N GLU A 90 3.88 -14.74 5.51
CA GLU A 90 2.84 -14.90 4.49
C GLU A 90 3.25 -14.26 3.17
N GLN A 91 3.88 -13.08 3.22
CA GLN A 91 4.41 -12.41 2.03
C GLN A 91 5.44 -13.30 1.31
N THR A 92 6.44 -13.79 2.04
CA THR A 92 7.51 -14.63 1.47
C THR A 92 6.95 -15.93 0.89
N GLU A 93 5.99 -16.55 1.58
CA GLU A 93 5.35 -17.79 1.12
C GLU A 93 4.50 -17.56 -0.13
N ILE A 94 3.73 -16.47 -0.22
CA ILE A 94 2.97 -16.12 -1.43
C ILE A 94 3.90 -15.81 -2.61
N GLU A 95 4.95 -15.01 -2.40
CA GLU A 95 5.92 -14.68 -3.45
C GLU A 95 6.63 -15.93 -3.99
N ALA A 96 6.89 -16.92 -3.13
CA ALA A 96 7.52 -18.18 -3.52
C ALA A 96 6.62 -19.11 -4.35
N LEU A 97 5.30 -18.90 -4.37
CA LEU A 97 4.37 -19.71 -5.18
C LEU A 97 4.38 -19.30 -6.66
N GLU A 98 4.92 -18.12 -7.00
CA GLU A 98 5.02 -17.59 -8.38
C GLU A 98 3.70 -17.68 -9.17
N LEU A 99 2.57 -17.44 -8.49
CA LEU A 99 1.24 -17.57 -9.08
C LEU A 99 0.93 -16.37 -10.00
N PRO A 100 0.60 -16.60 -11.29
CA PRO A 100 0.18 -15.54 -12.20
C PRO A 100 -1.06 -14.80 -11.68
N GLY A 101 -1.05 -13.47 -11.78
CA GLY A 101 -2.16 -12.62 -11.33
C GLY A 101 -2.27 -12.46 -9.81
N VAL A 102 -1.26 -12.87 -9.02
CA VAL A 102 -1.21 -12.67 -7.57
C VAL A 102 -0.06 -11.73 -7.21
N TYR A 103 -0.36 -10.69 -6.45
CA TYR A 103 0.57 -9.61 -6.19
C TYR A 103 0.57 -9.17 -4.72
N VAL A 104 1.73 -8.72 -4.26
CA VAL A 104 1.90 -8.04 -2.98
C VAL A 104 1.92 -6.53 -3.25
N GLY A 105 0.91 -5.83 -2.74
CA GLY A 105 0.86 -4.38 -2.69
C GLY A 105 1.36 -3.85 -1.35
N LYS A 106 1.72 -2.56 -1.33
CA LYS A 106 2.01 -1.82 -0.11
C LYS A 106 1.13 -0.58 -0.05
N GLU A 107 0.44 -0.40 1.06
CA GLU A 107 -0.38 0.77 1.34
C GLU A 107 0.26 1.53 2.50
N THR A 108 0.62 2.79 2.27
CA THR A 108 1.11 3.65 3.35
C THR A 108 -0.07 4.18 4.14
N THR A 109 -0.04 3.99 5.46
CA THR A 109 -1.03 4.56 6.38
C THR A 109 -0.37 5.36 7.48
N ARG A 110 -1.13 6.25 8.13
CA ARG A 110 -0.64 7.08 9.22
C ARG A 110 -0.73 6.35 10.56
N LEU A 111 0.38 6.28 11.29
CA LEU A 111 0.50 5.65 12.60
C LEU A 111 0.74 6.70 13.69
N TYR A 112 -0.04 6.61 14.76
CA TYR A 112 0.03 7.46 15.95
C TYR A 112 0.46 6.64 17.18
N PRO A 113 1.77 6.51 17.48
CA PRO A 113 2.26 5.62 18.54
C PRO A 113 1.69 5.93 19.93
N GLN A 114 1.46 7.21 20.23
CA GLN A 114 1.00 7.67 21.54
C GLN A 114 -0.52 7.65 21.71
N LYS A 115 -1.28 7.18 20.70
CA LYS A 115 -2.74 7.00 20.69
C LYS A 115 -3.47 8.09 21.50
N GLU A 116 -4.13 7.70 22.59
CA GLU A 116 -5.01 8.55 23.40
C GLU A 116 -4.31 9.70 24.12
N PHE A 117 -3.03 9.56 24.48
CA PHE A 117 -2.34 10.55 25.31
C PHE A 117 -2.21 11.91 24.61
N ALA A 118 -2.09 11.89 23.28
CA ALA A 118 -1.82 13.08 22.50
C ALA A 118 -2.78 13.24 21.30
N SER A 119 -3.79 12.38 21.12
CA SER A 119 -4.74 12.42 20.00
C SER A 119 -5.41 13.79 19.83
N HIS A 120 -5.78 14.45 20.93
CA HIS A 120 -6.43 15.76 20.90
C HIS A 120 -5.51 16.91 20.46
N VAL A 121 -4.20 16.76 20.62
CA VAL A 121 -3.22 17.78 20.23
C VAL A 121 -2.68 17.48 18.84
N ILE A 122 -2.34 16.22 18.58
CA ILE A 122 -1.78 15.78 17.30
C ILE A 122 -2.84 15.82 16.21
N GLY A 123 -4.05 15.34 16.51
CA GLY A 123 -5.10 15.11 15.53
C GLY A 123 -4.87 13.84 14.71
N PHE A 124 -5.44 13.81 13.51
CA PHE A 124 -5.37 12.67 12.58
C PHE A 124 -5.46 13.13 11.12
N SER A 125 -5.00 12.30 10.18
CA SER A 125 -5.27 12.44 8.73
C SER A 125 -6.35 11.49 8.24
N ASN A 126 -6.96 11.81 7.09
CA ASN A 126 -7.94 10.95 6.43
C ASN A 126 -7.28 9.94 5.46
N GLN A 127 -8.09 9.20 4.70
CA GLN A 127 -7.59 8.22 3.71
C GLN A 127 -6.88 8.87 2.51
N ASP A 128 -7.12 10.16 2.26
CA ASP A 128 -6.45 10.95 1.22
C ASP A 128 -5.16 11.61 1.76
N ASP A 129 -4.75 11.23 2.96
CA ASP A 129 -3.56 11.73 3.66
C ASP A 129 -3.58 13.24 3.94
N ILE A 130 -4.78 13.80 4.12
CA ILE A 130 -5.05 15.20 4.47
C ILE A 130 -5.31 15.29 5.97
N GLY A 131 -4.56 16.15 6.66
CA GLY A 131 -4.75 16.43 8.08
C GLY A 131 -6.12 17.05 8.39
N GLN A 132 -6.84 16.50 9.38
CA GLN A 132 -8.23 16.88 9.70
C GLN A 132 -8.39 17.59 11.03
N TYR A 133 -7.38 17.50 11.92
CA TYR A 133 -7.42 18.15 13.22
C TYR A 133 -6.01 18.39 13.77
N GLY A 134 -5.87 19.27 14.75
CA GLY A 134 -4.65 19.42 15.56
C GLY A 134 -3.42 19.84 14.75
N ILE A 135 -2.26 19.30 15.14
CA ILE A 135 -0.98 19.52 14.44
C ILE A 135 -1.03 19.00 13.00
N GLU A 136 -1.71 17.88 12.76
CA GLU A 136 -1.84 17.29 11.41
C GLU A 136 -2.55 18.24 10.44
N GLU A 137 -3.63 18.90 10.86
CA GLU A 137 -4.31 19.93 10.05
C GLU A 137 -3.47 21.21 9.94
N TYR A 138 -2.99 21.73 11.08
CA TYR A 138 -2.30 23.02 11.10
C TYR A 138 -1.03 23.03 10.25
N TYR A 139 -0.29 21.92 10.22
CA TYR A 139 0.93 21.78 9.41
C TYR A 139 0.71 20.94 8.16
N ASN A 140 -0.52 20.78 7.67
CA ASN A 140 -0.79 19.93 6.52
C ASN A 140 0.11 20.25 5.32
N ASP A 141 0.26 21.52 4.97
CA ASP A 141 1.07 21.97 3.82
C ASP A 141 2.57 21.69 3.98
N VAL A 142 3.06 21.59 5.22
CA VAL A 142 4.46 21.22 5.51
C VAL A 142 4.62 19.71 5.55
N LEU A 143 3.58 19.00 6.01
CA LEU A 143 3.60 17.57 6.21
C LEU A 143 3.31 16.81 4.92
N GLU A 144 2.55 17.35 3.96
CA GLU A 144 2.07 16.61 2.80
C GLU A 144 3.14 16.11 1.82
N GLY A 145 4.42 16.47 2.05
CA GLY A 145 5.53 16.12 1.19
C GLY A 145 5.54 16.96 -0.10
N GLU A 146 6.66 16.95 -0.80
CA GLU A 146 6.75 17.62 -2.10
C GLU A 146 6.44 16.63 -3.22
N GLU A 147 5.74 17.08 -4.27
CA GLU A 147 5.53 16.28 -5.48
C GLU A 147 6.85 16.10 -6.24
N GLY A 148 7.23 14.83 -6.42
CA GLY A 148 8.30 14.42 -7.31
C GLY A 148 7.78 14.07 -8.70
N LEU A 149 8.66 14.17 -9.70
CA LEU A 149 8.40 13.64 -11.04
C LEU A 149 8.97 12.22 -11.13
N GLU A 150 8.11 11.22 -11.26
CA GLU A 150 8.52 9.87 -11.62
C GLU A 150 8.36 9.70 -13.14
N ILE A 151 9.48 9.38 -13.80
CA ILE A 151 9.50 9.09 -15.23
C ILE A 151 9.53 7.57 -15.37
N SER A 152 8.36 6.96 -15.56
CA SER A 152 8.25 5.55 -15.86
C SER A 152 8.27 5.34 -17.38
N ALA A 153 9.29 4.63 -17.87
CA ALA A 153 9.36 4.21 -19.27
C ALA A 153 8.60 2.90 -19.45
N THR A 154 7.32 2.97 -19.79
CA THR A 154 6.58 1.79 -20.24
C THR A 154 6.93 1.51 -21.70
N SER A 155 7.59 0.38 -21.95
CA SER A 155 7.71 -0.16 -23.31
C SER A 155 6.32 -0.58 -23.80
N VAL A 156 5.97 -0.20 -25.03
CA VAL A 156 4.76 -0.69 -25.74
C VAL A 156 5.01 -2.13 -26.17
N GLY A 157 4.98 -3.02 -25.20
CA GLY A 157 5.16 -4.46 -25.32
C GLY A 157 5.23 -4.99 -23.89
N GLY A 158 4.18 -5.69 -23.46
CA GLY A 158 3.99 -6.12 -22.08
C GLY A 158 5.15 -6.90 -21.49
N ILE A 159 5.16 -6.94 -20.16
CA ILE A 159 5.81 -7.91 -19.25
C ILE A 159 7.03 -8.66 -19.82
N GLU A 160 8.21 -8.28 -19.33
CA GLU A 160 9.25 -9.24 -18.91
C GLU A 160 9.86 -8.75 -17.59
#